data_AF-X1UNB2-F1
#
_entry.id   AF-X1UNB2-F1
#
_cell.length_a   1.000
_cell.length_b   1.000
_cell.length_c   1.000
_cell.angle_alpha   90.00
_cell.angle_beta   90.00
_cell.angle_gamma   90.00
#
_symmetry.space_group_name_H-M   'P 1'
#
loop_
_entity.id
_entity.type
_entity.pdbx_description
1 polymer ?
#
loop_
_entity_poly.entity_id
_entity_poly.type
_entity_poly.pdbx_seq_one_letter_code
_entity_poly.pdbx_strand_id
1 'polypeptide(L)'
;MINFLKKKETQFVAVCDVDEKRNNKAKQLIDQTYKNSDCRTYHDFREFLENEKLDAVSIALPDHWHAIISVAVANKGMDIYGEKPLARSIKEGRAIVDAAEQNNIIWQTGSWQRSVPNFHHACELVRNGRLGKITYVEVGLPDGGKSIGTPPVMPVPEGLDWNFWLGPAPTRSYKRKGCHLGCSFFFCQFFQGWD
;
A
#
# COMPACT_ATOMS: atom_id res chain seq x y z
N MET A 1 8.15 5.08 -2.99
CA MET A 1 7.66 6.47 -2.83
C MET A 1 8.67 7.54 -3.23
N ILE A 2 9.80 7.75 -2.53
CA ILE A 2 10.77 8.82 -2.88
C ILE A 2 11.23 8.75 -4.33
N ASN A 3 11.38 7.54 -4.87
CA ASN A 3 11.77 7.35 -6.27
C ASN A 3 10.69 7.81 -7.25
N PHE A 4 9.40 7.75 -6.88
CA PHE A 4 8.31 8.25 -7.72
C PHE A 4 8.18 9.76 -7.64
N LEU A 5 8.35 10.37 -6.46
CA LEU A 5 8.35 11.83 -6.31
C LEU A 5 9.39 12.55 -7.21
N LYS A 6 10.41 11.80 -7.66
CA LYS A 6 11.47 12.29 -8.56
C LYS A 6 11.16 12.09 -10.06
N LYS A 7 10.10 11.37 -10.41
CA LYS A 7 9.70 11.10 -11.79
C LYS A 7 8.84 12.26 -12.31
N LYS A 8 9.15 12.75 -13.51
CA LYS A 8 8.44 13.89 -14.12
C LYS A 8 7.08 13.47 -14.66
N GLU A 9 6.94 12.18 -14.96
CA GLU A 9 5.76 11.54 -15.53
C GLU A 9 4.68 11.28 -14.46
N THR A 10 4.88 11.75 -13.23
CA THR A 10 4.07 11.37 -12.08
C THR A 10 3.94 12.54 -11.12
N GLN A 11 2.74 12.77 -10.58
CA GLN A 11 2.47 13.81 -9.61
C GLN A 11 1.61 13.31 -8.47
N PHE A 12 2.07 13.49 -7.24
CA PHE A 12 1.29 13.23 -6.04
C PHE A 12 0.43 14.46 -5.72
N VAL A 13 -0.89 14.28 -5.70
CA VAL A 13 -1.85 15.38 -5.52
C VAL A 13 -2.69 15.28 -4.25
N ALA A 14 -2.78 14.09 -3.65
CA ALA A 14 -3.57 13.84 -2.45
C ALA A 14 -2.95 12.73 -1.60
N VAL A 15 -3.20 12.79 -0.29
CA VAL A 15 -2.83 11.76 0.70
C VAL A 15 -4.02 11.50 1.62
N CYS A 16 -4.16 10.25 2.10
CA CYS A 16 -5.24 9.84 2.99
C CYS A 16 -4.70 8.95 4.11
N ASP A 17 -4.85 9.36 5.38
CA ASP A 17 -4.44 8.57 6.55
C ASP A 17 -5.29 8.94 7.78
N VAL A 18 -5.56 7.93 8.62
CA VAL A 18 -6.28 8.09 9.88
C VAL A 18 -5.38 8.56 11.02
N ASP A 19 -4.06 8.52 10.84
CA ASP A 19 -3.05 9.13 11.69
C ASP A 19 -2.69 10.51 11.14
N GLU A 20 -3.17 11.57 11.80
CA GLU A 20 -2.96 12.96 11.41
C GLU A 20 -1.47 13.31 11.29
N LYS A 21 -0.62 12.78 12.18
CA LYS A 21 0.82 13.07 12.16
C LYS A 21 1.48 12.51 10.91
N ARG A 22 1.03 11.33 10.46
CA ARG A 22 1.51 10.71 9.21
C ARG A 22 0.99 11.46 8.00
N ASN A 23 -0.29 11.82 8.01
CA ASN A 23 -0.93 12.55 6.93
C ASN A 23 -0.21 13.89 6.68
N ASN A 24 0.01 14.67 7.74
CA ASN A 24 0.72 15.94 7.69
C ASN A 24 2.17 15.79 7.23
N LYS A 25 2.87 14.75 7.71
CA LYS A 25 4.25 14.45 7.29
C LYS A 25 4.32 14.10 5.80
N ALA A 26 3.35 13.34 5.29
CA ALA A 26 3.26 12.98 3.87
C ALA A 26 3.03 14.23 3.01
N LYS A 27 2.06 15.08 3.37
CA LYS A 27 1.82 16.37 2.71
C LYS A 27 3.08 17.24 2.68
N GLN A 28 3.73 17.43 3.83
CA GLN A 28 4.96 18.22 3.92
C GLN A 28 6.05 17.71 2.99
N LEU A 29 6.25 16.39 2.91
CA LEU A 29 7.24 15.80 2.01
C LEU A 29 6.91 16.08 0.53
N ILE A 30 5.64 15.95 0.15
CA ILE A 30 5.18 16.17 -1.22
C ILE A 30 5.33 17.66 -1.59
N ASP A 31 4.77 18.54 -0.78
CA ASP A 31 4.81 20.00 -0.96
C ASP A 31 6.26 20.52 -1.04
N GLN A 32 7.16 20.03 -0.18
CA GLN A 32 8.58 20.39 -0.23
C GLN A 32 9.26 19.91 -1.51
N THR A 33 8.88 18.73 -2.01
CA THR A 33 9.48 18.16 -3.22
C THR A 33 9.04 18.94 -4.46
N TYR A 34 7.76 19.31 -4.53
CA TYR A 34 7.20 20.05 -5.66
C TYR A 34 7.30 21.57 -5.53
N LYS A 35 7.69 22.06 -4.35
CA LYS A 35 7.80 23.49 -4.02
C LYS A 35 6.48 24.24 -4.22
N ASN A 36 5.37 23.60 -3.87
CA ASN A 36 4.02 24.13 -3.87
C ASN A 36 3.26 23.69 -2.60
N SER A 37 1.97 23.95 -2.54
CA SER A 37 1.11 23.57 -1.40
C SER A 37 -0.11 22.75 -1.84
N ASP A 38 -0.03 22.15 -3.03
CA ASP A 38 -1.18 21.65 -3.78
C ASP A 38 -1.64 20.27 -3.29
N CYS A 39 -0.82 19.57 -2.49
CA CYS A 39 -1.18 18.25 -1.98
C CYS A 39 -2.36 18.36 -1.00
N ARG A 40 -3.47 17.69 -1.32
CA ARG A 40 -4.65 17.61 -0.45
C ARG A 40 -4.49 16.49 0.57
N THR A 41 -5.14 16.63 1.72
CA THR A 41 -5.10 15.64 2.80
C THR A 41 -6.51 15.22 3.16
N TYR A 42 -6.71 13.92 3.31
CA TYR A 42 -7.98 13.32 3.69
C TYR A 42 -7.82 12.45 4.91
N HIS A 43 -8.81 12.46 5.79
CA HIS A 43 -8.87 11.54 6.92
C HIS A 43 -9.62 10.26 6.54
N ASP A 44 -10.69 10.41 5.77
CA ASP A 44 -11.58 9.35 5.35
C ASP A 44 -11.39 9.00 3.87
N PHE A 45 -11.16 7.72 3.58
CA PHE A 45 -11.00 7.26 2.21
C PHE A 45 -12.28 7.47 1.38
N ARG A 46 -13.46 7.53 1.99
CA ARG A 46 -14.74 7.72 1.28
C ARG A 46 -14.84 9.14 0.73
N GLU A 47 -14.55 10.13 1.57
CA GLU A 47 -14.48 11.54 1.16
C GLU A 47 -13.43 11.73 0.07
N PHE A 48 -12.28 11.09 0.22
CA PHE A 48 -11.25 11.08 -0.79
C PHE A 48 -11.75 10.52 -2.13
N LEU A 49 -12.43 9.37 -2.14
CA LEU A 49 -13.00 8.78 -3.37
C LEU A 49 -14.16 9.58 -3.96
N GLU A 50 -14.77 10.49 -3.20
CA GLU A 50 -15.82 11.40 -3.67
C GLU A 50 -15.24 12.64 -4.33
N ASN A 51 -14.15 13.18 -3.78
CA ASN A 51 -13.56 14.44 -4.23
C ASN A 51 -12.47 14.27 -5.28
N GLU A 52 -11.88 13.08 -5.38
CA GLU A 52 -10.75 12.82 -6.26
C GLU A 52 -11.14 11.95 -7.46
N LYS A 53 -10.61 12.33 -8.63
CA LYS A 53 -10.65 11.54 -9.85
C LYS A 53 -9.24 11.51 -10.44
N LEU A 54 -8.57 10.38 -10.31
CA LEU A 54 -7.13 10.26 -10.50
C LEU A 54 -6.80 8.96 -11.22
N ASP A 55 -5.60 8.87 -11.81
CA ASP A 55 -5.28 7.76 -12.71
C ASP A 55 -4.97 6.46 -11.96
N ALA A 56 -4.22 6.54 -10.85
CA ALA A 56 -3.80 5.37 -10.09
C ALA A 56 -3.64 5.68 -8.61
N VAL A 57 -3.92 4.77 -7.69
CA VAL A 57 -3.57 4.88 -6.26
C VAL A 57 -2.41 3.94 -5.91
N SER A 58 -1.69 4.25 -4.83
CA SER A 58 -0.96 3.22 -4.06
C SER A 58 -1.76 2.87 -2.82
N ILE A 59 -1.74 1.62 -2.39
CA ILE A 59 -2.47 1.15 -1.22
C ILE A 59 -1.48 0.46 -0.31
N ALA A 60 -1.19 1.07 0.82
CA ALA A 60 -0.30 0.52 1.84
C ALA A 60 -1.02 0.53 3.18
N LEU A 61 -1.99 -0.37 3.33
CA LEU A 61 -2.91 -0.41 4.45
C LEU A 61 -2.58 -1.57 5.39
N PRO A 62 -3.23 -1.72 6.56
CA PRO A 62 -3.18 -2.92 7.35
C PRO A 62 -4.08 -3.96 6.69
N ASP A 63 -3.76 -5.23 6.87
CA ASP A 63 -4.36 -6.36 6.16
C ASP A 63 -5.90 -6.34 6.16
N HIS A 64 -6.52 -5.89 7.24
CA HIS A 64 -7.98 -5.86 7.40
C HIS A 64 -8.70 -4.77 6.58
N TRP A 65 -7.98 -3.79 6.02
CA TRP A 65 -8.54 -2.74 5.16
C TRP A 65 -8.29 -2.95 3.67
N HIS A 66 -7.31 -3.79 3.31
CA HIS A 66 -6.85 -3.96 1.94
C HIS A 66 -7.99 -4.19 0.95
N ALA A 67 -8.84 -5.19 1.19
CA ALA A 67 -9.89 -5.55 0.24
C ALA A 67 -11.00 -4.49 0.13
N ILE A 68 -11.42 -3.91 1.25
CA ILE A 68 -12.50 -2.91 1.26
C ILE A 68 -12.09 -1.69 0.43
N ILE A 69 -10.90 -1.15 0.69
CA ILE A 69 -10.45 0.06 0.01
C ILE A 69 -10.05 -0.25 -1.44
N SER A 70 -9.41 -1.39 -1.71
CA SER A 70 -9.06 -1.80 -3.08
C SER A 70 -10.29 -1.92 -3.97
N VAL A 71 -11.35 -2.57 -3.50
CA VAL A 71 -12.61 -2.69 -4.26
C VAL A 71 -13.28 -1.33 -4.43
N ALA A 72 -13.30 -0.49 -3.39
CA ALA A 72 -13.88 0.85 -3.48
C ALA A 72 -13.15 1.74 -4.50
N VAL A 73 -11.81 1.67 -4.55
CA VAL A 73 -10.98 2.36 -5.53
C VAL A 73 -11.20 1.80 -6.94
N ALA A 74 -11.20 0.48 -7.10
CA ALA A 74 -11.41 -0.15 -8.41
C ALA A 74 -12.78 0.24 -9.00
N ASN A 75 -13.83 0.33 -8.17
CA ASN A 75 -15.15 0.81 -8.57
C ASN A 75 -15.20 2.29 -8.96
N LYS A 76 -14.15 3.07 -8.67
CA LYS A 76 -13.97 4.44 -9.17
C LYS A 76 -13.18 4.47 -10.48
N GLY A 77 -12.78 3.32 -11.02
CA GLY A 77 -12.05 3.20 -12.28
C GLY A 77 -10.59 3.65 -12.19
N MET A 78 -10.00 3.63 -10.99
CA MET A 78 -8.61 4.02 -10.78
C MET A 78 -7.70 2.79 -10.74
N ASP A 79 -6.53 2.88 -11.36
CA ASP A 79 -5.50 1.84 -11.29
C ASP A 79 -4.93 1.71 -9.87
N ILE A 80 -4.39 0.56 -9.52
CA ILE A 80 -3.97 0.29 -8.14
C ILE A 80 -2.60 -0.37 -8.10
N TYR A 81 -1.68 0.26 -7.37
CA TYR A 81 -0.50 -0.40 -6.83
C TYR A 81 -0.77 -0.81 -5.37
N GLY A 82 -1.03 -2.09 -5.11
CA GLY A 82 -1.35 -2.58 -3.76
C GLY A 82 -0.16 -3.24 -3.08
N GLU A 83 0.34 -2.66 -1.98
CA GLU A 83 1.36 -3.31 -1.14
C GLU A 83 0.88 -4.65 -0.58
N LYS A 84 1.84 -5.49 -0.18
CA LYS A 84 1.55 -6.77 0.45
C LYS A 84 1.13 -6.58 1.92
N PRO A 85 0.22 -7.43 2.44
CA PRO A 85 -0.43 -8.56 1.75
C PRO A 85 -1.61 -8.12 0.85
N LEU A 86 -1.86 -8.88 -0.22
CA LEU A 86 -2.97 -8.62 -1.15
C LEU A 86 -4.33 -8.61 -0.45
N ALA A 87 -4.59 -9.63 0.37
CA ALA A 87 -5.83 -9.84 1.10
C ALA A 87 -5.60 -10.75 2.30
N ARG A 88 -6.51 -10.75 3.28
CA ARG A 88 -6.46 -11.63 4.46
C ARG A 88 -7.20 -12.94 4.25
N SER A 89 -8.11 -13.03 3.28
CA SER A 89 -8.83 -14.25 2.94
C SER A 89 -8.97 -14.46 1.43
N ILE A 90 -9.24 -15.70 1.01
CA ILE A 90 -9.49 -16.05 -0.41
C ILE A 90 -10.70 -15.28 -0.96
N LYS A 91 -11.75 -15.11 -0.16
CA LYS A 91 -12.96 -14.36 -0.56
C LYS A 91 -12.64 -12.89 -0.81
N GLU A 92 -11.86 -12.28 0.07
CA GLU A 92 -11.37 -10.92 -0.09
C GLU A 92 -10.50 -10.78 -1.36
N GLY A 93 -9.57 -11.72 -1.58
CA GLY A 93 -8.74 -11.72 -2.80
C GLY A 93 -9.56 -11.87 -4.07
N ARG A 94 -10.58 -12.74 -4.06
CA ARG A 94 -11.51 -12.90 -5.19
C ARG A 94 -12.28 -11.61 -5.47
N ALA A 95 -12.79 -10.94 -4.42
CA ALA A 95 -13.49 -9.67 -4.57
C ALA A 95 -12.60 -8.59 -5.22
N ILE A 96 -11.31 -8.53 -4.88
CA ILE A 96 -10.36 -7.59 -5.51
C ILE A 96 -10.18 -7.93 -7.00
N VAL A 97 -9.98 -9.20 -7.34
CA VAL A 97 -9.84 -9.64 -8.74
C VAL A 97 -11.09 -9.31 -9.55
N ASP A 98 -12.26 -9.68 -9.04
CA ASP A 98 -13.53 -9.45 -9.72
C ASP A 98 -13.77 -7.95 -9.94
N ALA A 99 -13.49 -7.11 -8.93
CA ALA A 99 -13.62 -5.66 -9.06
C ALA A 99 -12.62 -5.07 -10.07
N ALA A 100 -11.38 -5.56 -10.10
CA ALA A 100 -10.38 -5.09 -11.06
C ALA A 100 -10.76 -5.46 -12.50
N GLU A 101 -11.21 -6.69 -12.73
CA GLU A 101 -11.66 -7.16 -14.04
C GLU A 101 -12.93 -6.45 -14.51
N GLN A 102 -13.93 -6.27 -13.63
CA GLN A 102 -15.19 -5.62 -13.96
C GLN A 102 -15.03 -4.14 -14.33
N ASN A 103 -14.12 -3.44 -13.66
CA ASN A 103 -13.88 -2.02 -13.90
C ASN A 103 -12.74 -1.77 -14.91
N ASN A 104 -12.11 -2.83 -15.42
CA ASN A 104 -11.00 -2.77 -16.38
C ASN A 104 -9.84 -1.87 -15.91
N ILE A 105 -9.46 -2.00 -14.63
CA ILE A 105 -8.34 -1.26 -14.03
C ILE A 105 -7.08 -2.12 -13.97
N ILE A 106 -5.92 -1.47 -14.01
CA ILE A 106 -4.63 -2.13 -13.85
C ILE A 106 -4.35 -2.32 -12.36
N TRP A 107 -4.13 -3.58 -11.95
CA TRP A 107 -3.67 -3.92 -10.61
C TRP A 107 -2.21 -4.40 -10.62
N GLN A 108 -1.38 -3.81 -9.77
CA GLN A 108 -0.01 -4.26 -9.50
C GLN A 108 0.21 -4.51 -8.00
N THR A 109 0.47 -5.77 -7.63
CA THR A 109 0.86 -6.11 -6.26
C THR A 109 2.31 -5.68 -5.99
N GLY A 110 2.58 -5.13 -4.80
CA GLY A 110 3.87 -4.62 -4.31
C GLY A 110 4.95 -5.68 -4.06
N SER A 111 5.11 -6.63 -4.98
CA SER A 111 6.18 -7.62 -5.00
C SER A 111 7.46 -7.03 -5.61
N TRP A 112 7.93 -5.89 -5.10
CA TRP A 112 9.00 -5.08 -5.70
C TRP A 112 10.32 -5.86 -5.90
N GLN A 113 10.58 -6.89 -5.08
CA GLN A 113 11.73 -7.78 -5.26
C GLN A 113 11.74 -8.47 -6.62
N ARG A 114 10.57 -8.65 -7.25
CA ARG A 114 10.48 -9.20 -8.61
C ARG A 114 10.95 -8.23 -9.68
N SER A 115 11.16 -6.96 -9.34
CA SER A 115 11.58 -5.88 -10.24
C SER A 115 13.06 -5.50 -10.08
N VAL A 116 13.81 -6.15 -9.18
CA VAL A 116 15.24 -5.83 -8.97
C VAL A 116 16.16 -6.68 -9.86
N PRO A 117 17.33 -6.15 -10.26
CA PRO A 117 18.19 -6.77 -11.28
C PRO A 117 18.63 -8.20 -10.98
N ASN A 118 18.93 -8.52 -9.72
CA ASN A 118 19.38 -9.85 -9.33
C ASN A 118 18.27 -10.92 -9.47
N PHE A 119 17.02 -10.57 -9.19
CA PHE A 119 15.89 -11.48 -9.39
C PHE A 119 15.57 -11.66 -10.88
N HIS A 120 15.70 -10.59 -11.69
CA HIS A 120 15.58 -10.68 -13.14
C HIS A 120 16.64 -11.62 -13.72
N HIS A 121 17.90 -11.43 -13.33
CA HIS A 121 19.01 -12.24 -13.78
C HIS A 121 18.84 -13.73 -13.41
N ALA A 122 18.40 -14.02 -12.18
CA ALA A 122 18.08 -15.39 -11.78
C ALA A 122 16.97 -16.01 -12.66
N CYS A 123 15.91 -15.26 -12.96
CA CYS A 123 14.85 -15.72 -13.87
C CYS A 123 15.36 -15.98 -15.29
N GLU A 124 16.27 -15.15 -15.80
CA GLU A 124 16.88 -15.31 -17.12
C GLU A 124 17.72 -16.59 -17.20
N LEU A 125 18.53 -16.87 -16.18
CA LEU A 125 19.33 -18.11 -16.11
C LEU A 125 18.43 -19.36 -16.15
N VAL A 126 17.34 -19.34 -15.39
CA VAL A 126 16.35 -20.42 -15.37
C VAL A 126 15.70 -20.59 -16.74
N ARG A 127 15.16 -19.52 -17.32
CA ARG A 127 14.41 -19.55 -18.59
C ARG A 127 15.28 -19.97 -19.78
N ASN A 128 16.56 -19.60 -19.77
CA ASN A 128 17.52 -20.00 -20.80
C ASN A 128 18.13 -21.39 -20.57
N GLY A 129 17.58 -22.18 -19.63
CA GLY A 129 18.03 -23.55 -19.37
C GLY A 129 19.43 -23.66 -18.77
N ARG A 130 20.02 -22.57 -18.28
CA ARG A 130 21.41 -22.53 -17.79
C ARG A 130 21.61 -23.38 -16.53
N LEU A 131 20.54 -23.70 -15.81
CA LEU A 131 20.54 -24.52 -14.61
C LEU A 131 20.09 -25.97 -14.86
N GLY A 132 19.78 -26.34 -16.12
CA GLY A 132 19.23 -27.66 -16.45
C GLY A 132 17.83 -27.89 -15.88
N LYS A 133 17.48 -29.17 -15.62
CA LYS A 133 16.17 -29.55 -15.06
C LYS A 133 16.14 -29.25 -13.56
N ILE A 134 15.34 -28.26 -13.17
CA ILE A 134 15.10 -27.93 -11.76
C ILE A 134 14.26 -29.03 -11.11
N THR A 135 14.74 -29.60 -10.02
CA THR A 135 14.05 -30.65 -9.24
C THR A 135 13.58 -30.16 -7.87
N TYR A 136 14.16 -29.08 -7.36
CA TYR A 136 13.88 -28.53 -6.04
C TYR A 136 14.13 -27.02 -6.00
N VAL A 137 13.28 -26.29 -5.28
CA VAL A 137 13.43 -24.86 -4.99
C VAL A 137 13.10 -24.64 -3.53
N GLU A 138 14.00 -23.97 -2.81
CA GLU A 138 13.78 -23.53 -1.44
C GLU A 138 13.64 -22.01 -1.42
N VAL A 139 12.63 -21.51 -0.69
CA VAL A 139 12.39 -20.08 -0.52
C VAL A 139 12.27 -19.80 0.97
N GLY A 140 13.19 -18.99 1.48
CA GLY A 140 13.16 -18.48 2.84
C GLY A 140 12.80 -17.00 2.86
N LEU A 141 11.98 -16.59 3.82
CA LEU A 141 12.00 -15.20 4.28
C LEU A 141 13.12 -15.08 5.33
N PRO A 142 13.80 -13.93 5.45
CA PRO A 142 14.64 -13.66 6.62
C PRO A 142 13.82 -14.01 7.86
N ASP A 143 14.47 -14.56 8.89
CA ASP A 143 13.79 -14.79 10.17
C ASP A 143 13.07 -13.48 10.52
N GLY A 144 11.77 -13.56 10.86
CA GLY A 144 10.91 -12.39 11.07
C GLY A 144 11.30 -11.54 12.29
N GLY A 145 12.59 -11.50 12.64
CA GLY A 145 13.14 -11.06 13.90
C GLY A 145 12.71 -11.94 15.05
N LYS A 146 13.11 -11.52 16.26
CA LYS A 146 12.49 -12.01 17.50
C LYS A 146 10.99 -11.70 17.46
N SER A 147 10.19 -12.65 17.94
CA SER A 147 8.76 -12.44 18.19
C SER A 147 8.54 -11.09 18.86
N ILE A 148 7.56 -10.32 18.39
CA ILE A 148 7.18 -9.04 19.00
C ILE A 148 6.64 -9.21 20.44
N GLY A 149 6.46 -10.46 20.88
CA GLY A 149 5.92 -10.83 22.18
C GLY A 149 4.47 -10.36 22.31
N THR A 150 4.06 -10.09 23.54
CA THR A 150 2.79 -9.42 23.84
C THR A 150 3.12 -8.00 24.29
N PRO A 151 3.06 -6.99 23.40
CA PRO A 151 3.36 -5.62 23.76
C PRO A 151 2.37 -5.13 24.83
N PRO A 152 2.80 -4.24 25.74
CA PRO A 152 1.91 -3.66 26.75
C PRO A 152 0.80 -2.85 26.07
N VAL A 153 -0.36 -2.84 26.72
CA VAL A 153 -1.45 -1.93 26.36
C VAL A 153 -1.01 -0.51 26.70
N MET A 154 -1.30 0.42 25.80
CA MET A 154 -0.94 1.83 25.94
C MET A 154 -2.15 2.70 25.55
N PRO A 155 -2.19 3.97 26.00
CA PRO A 155 -3.15 4.93 25.47
C PRO A 155 -2.94 5.11 23.96
N VAL A 156 -4.04 5.34 23.24
CA VAL A 156 -4.02 5.71 21.82
C VAL A 156 -3.23 7.03 21.68
N PRO A 157 -2.25 7.13 20.77
CA PRO A 157 -1.54 8.37 20.53
C PRO A 157 -2.49 9.47 20.05
N GLU A 158 -2.26 10.70 20.49
CA GLU A 158 -2.95 11.87 19.97
C GLU A 158 -2.76 11.99 18.45
N GLY A 159 -3.87 12.24 17.74
CA GLY A 159 -3.95 12.35 16.28
C GLY A 159 -4.23 11.04 15.55
N LEU A 160 -4.27 9.88 16.23
CA LEU A 160 -4.64 8.60 15.63
C LEU A 160 -6.12 8.28 15.90
N ASP A 161 -6.95 8.22 14.85
CA ASP A 161 -8.29 7.64 14.97
C ASP A 161 -8.17 6.11 15.07
N TRP A 162 -8.15 5.62 16.31
CA TRP A 162 -8.01 4.18 16.57
C TRP A 162 -9.25 3.38 16.17
N ASN A 163 -10.45 3.97 16.27
CA ASN A 163 -11.68 3.27 15.90
C ASN A 163 -11.72 3.07 14.39
N PHE A 164 -11.36 4.09 13.62
CA PHE A 164 -11.25 3.98 12.17
C PHE A 164 -10.06 3.09 11.76
N TRP A 165 -8.92 3.21 12.44
CA TRP A 165 -7.78 2.31 12.22
C TRP A 165 -8.18 0.83 12.35
N LEU A 166 -8.97 0.47 13.37
CA LEU A 166 -9.48 -0.89 13.55
C LEU A 166 -10.50 -1.26 12.47
N GLY A 167 -11.47 -0.39 12.20
CA GLY A 167 -12.45 -0.60 11.15
C GLY A 167 -13.19 -1.93 11.24
N PRO A 168 -13.07 -2.84 10.26
CA PRO A 168 -13.71 -4.15 10.30
C PRO A 168 -13.04 -5.15 11.25
N ALA A 169 -11.86 -4.82 11.80
CA ALA A 169 -11.17 -5.70 12.73
C ALA A 169 -11.87 -5.72 14.11
N PRO A 170 -11.78 -6.83 14.87
CA PRO A 170 -12.30 -6.88 16.23
C PRO A 170 -11.73 -5.76 17.11
N THR A 171 -12.59 -5.19 17.96
CA THR A 171 -12.19 -4.15 18.92
C THR A 171 -11.08 -4.66 19.82
N ARG A 172 -10.02 -3.87 19.95
CA ARG A 172 -8.87 -4.21 20.80
C ARG A 172 -8.22 -2.94 21.36
N SER A 173 -7.64 -3.06 22.55
CA SER A 173 -6.84 -1.98 23.14
C SER A 173 -5.59 -1.69 22.31
N TYR A 174 -5.18 -0.43 22.26
CA TYR A 174 -4.00 -0.01 21.53
C TYR A 174 -2.72 -0.63 22.11
N LYS A 175 -1.87 -1.12 21.21
CA LYS A 175 -0.54 -1.67 21.50
C LYS A 175 0.42 -1.12 20.46
N ARG A 176 1.48 -0.42 20.88
CA ARG A 176 2.41 0.27 19.95
C ARG A 176 2.99 -0.65 18.88
N LYS A 177 3.48 -1.84 19.22
CA LYS A 177 4.01 -2.79 18.21
C LYS A 177 2.92 -3.54 17.42
N GLY A 178 1.64 -3.35 17.74
CA GLY A 178 0.50 -3.85 16.95
C GLY A 178 -0.07 -2.81 15.97
N CYS A 179 0.51 -1.61 15.95
CA CYS A 179 0.18 -0.49 15.08
C CYS A 179 1.47 0.00 14.39
N HIS A 180 1.46 0.18 13.07
CA HIS A 180 2.62 0.65 12.30
C HIS A 180 3.94 -0.10 12.53
N LEU A 181 3.93 -1.43 12.44
CA LEU A 181 5.07 -2.37 12.60
C LEU A 181 6.31 -2.02 11.74
N GLY A 182 7.09 -0.98 12.06
CA GLY A 182 8.40 -0.65 11.47
C GLY A 182 8.44 -0.34 9.97
N CYS A 183 7.48 -0.82 9.17
CA CYS A 183 7.22 -0.53 7.78
C CYS A 183 6.10 0.49 7.76
N SER A 184 6.50 1.76 7.64
CA SER A 184 5.62 2.91 7.67
C SER A 184 5.36 3.37 6.25
N PHE A 185 4.40 2.76 5.56
CA PHE A 185 3.86 3.35 4.35
C PHE A 185 2.35 3.21 4.39
N PHE A 186 1.66 4.34 4.31
CA PHE A 186 0.23 4.50 4.09
C PHE A 186 0.14 5.69 3.15
N PHE A 187 -0.05 5.41 1.85
CA PHE A 187 0.02 6.42 0.81
C PHE A 187 -0.93 6.03 -0.29
N CYS A 188 -2.05 6.73 -0.42
CA CYS A 188 -2.75 6.85 -1.69
C CYS A 188 -1.89 7.71 -2.63
N GLN A 189 -1.10 7.06 -3.47
CA GLN A 189 -0.17 7.72 -4.41
C GLN A 189 -0.75 7.83 -5.82
N PHE A 190 -0.61 8.99 -6.45
CA PHE A 190 -1.17 9.29 -7.77
C PHE A 190 -0.14 9.51 -8.88
N PHE A 191 -0.53 9.13 -10.10
CA PHE A 191 0.27 9.21 -11.31
C PHE A 191 -0.52 9.93 -12.41
N GLN A 192 -0.46 11.25 -12.47
CA GLN A 192 -0.96 11.95 -13.66
C GLN A 192 0.05 11.81 -14.80
N GLY A 193 -0.22 10.88 -15.72
CA GLY A 193 0.51 10.78 -16.98
C GLY A 193 0.12 11.95 -17.88
N TRP A 194 1.10 12.71 -18.33
CA TRP A 194 0.91 13.67 -19.42
C TRP A 194 1.22 12.94 -20.75
N ASP A 195 0.44 13.26 -21.78
CA ASP A 195 0.59 12.79 -23.17
C ASP A 195 2.05 12.78 -23.67
#